data_AF-A0AAU7DZ05-F1
#
_entry.id   AF-A0AAU7DZ05-F1
#
_cell.length_a   1.000
_cell.length_b   1.000
_cell.length_c   1.000
_cell.angle_alpha   90.00
_cell.angle_beta   90.00
_cell.angle_gamma   90.00
#
_symmetry.space_group_name_H-M   'P 1'
#
loop_
_entity.id
_entity.type
_entity.pdbx_description
1 polymer ?
#
loop_
_entity_poly.entity_id
_entity_poly.type
_entity_poly.pdbx_seq_one_letter_code
_entity_poly.pdbx_strand_id
1 'polypeptide(L)'
;MKETPVFHCPTLRSVVSVATTLTLVALSMTATSLPATASSSLNASEEIVGRVTLSDTLASGTVEDADGTPVANTIIRVVAYPAVLPEVDTRFEPIELGATTTDDKGRYRLSADYSRVTTNEKLGQDTKSPYINVEIVAEGDEALSIYDTTIWLGSGNDSPTIAADMLVEASSQSLMVDSKSVAAVEQSVAKDAGIPLDLTLQPAESGTVSKGAPVGCYPLLSYKDINTAVGHISSTKVSGFATQTLTFGNSSEVTVGSGFSTSGAIGSFSVSGSRTASTSNTLTFRSHAKYGGELYRTKFDYLKVRCVLGTTGTYYYKVVVDSWAGGTNYTSKAIPAATYCYSYSNGDVQTFANSTSQNISAGATISPVGLSVTSRAGFTTKVTQKVAIKSSSKICGTTGNMSNPGRVVVK
;
A
#
# COMPACT_ATOMS: atom_id res chain seq x y z
N MET A 1 -34.36 -18.21 -43.31
CA MET A 1 -35.42 -18.09 -42.29
C MET A 1 -34.91 -18.81 -41.05
N LYS A 2 -34.55 -18.06 -40.00
CA LYS A 2 -33.98 -18.56 -38.74
C LYS A 2 -34.94 -18.11 -37.64
N GLU A 3 -35.56 -19.06 -36.96
CA GLU A 3 -36.51 -18.82 -35.89
C GLU A 3 -35.77 -18.45 -34.58
N THR A 4 -36.24 -17.39 -33.94
CA THR A 4 -35.77 -16.90 -32.65
C THR A 4 -36.68 -17.46 -31.55
N PRO A 5 -36.15 -18.06 -30.47
CA PRO A 5 -36.99 -18.48 -29.35
C PRO A 5 -37.29 -17.28 -28.42
N VAL A 6 -38.58 -17.10 -28.14
CA VAL A 6 -39.13 -16.12 -27.19
C VAL A 6 -39.06 -16.69 -25.77
N PHE A 7 -38.28 -16.08 -24.89
CA PHE A 7 -38.26 -16.40 -23.46
C PHE A 7 -39.31 -15.58 -22.70
N HIS A 8 -40.27 -16.26 -22.06
CA HIS A 8 -41.22 -15.68 -21.10
C HIS A 8 -40.61 -15.66 -19.70
N CYS A 9 -40.63 -14.51 -19.03
CA CYS A 9 -40.22 -14.34 -17.64
C CYS A 9 -41.46 -14.16 -16.75
N PRO A 10 -41.68 -14.97 -15.71
CA PRO A 10 -42.83 -14.83 -14.83
C PRO A 10 -42.58 -13.74 -13.76
N THR A 11 -43.55 -12.84 -13.63
CA THR A 11 -43.68 -11.83 -12.57
C THR A 11 -43.88 -12.48 -11.20
N LEU A 12 -42.99 -12.17 -10.25
CA LEU A 12 -43.13 -12.51 -8.84
C LEU A 12 -43.77 -11.36 -8.05
N ARG A 13 -44.71 -11.75 -7.19
CA ARG A 13 -45.67 -10.94 -6.42
C ARG A 13 -45.04 -10.19 -5.25
N SER A 14 -45.64 -9.06 -4.93
CA SER A 14 -45.46 -8.24 -3.73
C SER A 14 -45.50 -9.04 -2.42
N VAL A 15 -44.58 -8.72 -1.51
CA VAL A 15 -44.71 -9.01 -0.08
C VAL A 15 -44.90 -7.69 0.65
N VAL A 16 -46.04 -7.59 1.34
CA VAL A 16 -46.42 -6.55 2.28
C VAL A 16 -45.54 -6.68 3.52
N SER A 17 -44.90 -5.59 3.97
CA SER A 17 -44.26 -5.54 5.28
C SER A 17 -44.84 -4.40 6.12
N VAL A 18 -45.12 -4.76 7.36
CA VAL A 18 -45.84 -4.05 8.41
C VAL A 18 -45.05 -2.83 8.90
N ALA A 19 -45.75 -1.71 9.10
CA ALA A 19 -45.21 -0.51 9.73
C ALA A 19 -45.26 -0.67 11.26
N THR A 20 -44.09 -0.63 11.91
CA THR A 20 -43.98 -0.56 13.37
C THR A 20 -43.72 0.88 13.78
N THR A 21 -44.71 1.49 14.43
CA THR A 21 -44.64 2.84 14.98
C THR A 21 -43.76 2.83 16.24
N LEU A 22 -42.60 3.48 16.19
CA LEU A 22 -41.75 3.71 17.36
C LEU A 22 -41.97 5.15 17.85
N THR A 23 -42.58 5.31 19.01
CA THR A 23 -42.77 6.60 19.68
C THR A 23 -41.51 6.92 20.49
N LEU A 24 -40.75 7.93 20.08
CA LEU A 24 -39.59 8.43 20.84
C LEU A 24 -40.03 9.59 21.74
N VAL A 25 -39.87 9.42 23.06
CA VAL A 25 -40.04 10.48 24.05
C VAL A 25 -38.81 11.38 24.02
N ALA A 26 -38.98 12.66 23.69
CA ALA A 26 -37.91 13.65 23.71
C ALA A 26 -37.70 14.18 25.13
N LEU A 27 -36.52 13.93 25.72
CA LEU A 27 -36.02 14.69 26.86
C LEU A 27 -35.29 15.94 26.34
N SER A 28 -35.80 17.11 26.68
CA SER A 28 -35.15 18.40 26.47
C SER A 28 -34.00 18.58 27.47
N MET A 29 -32.76 18.59 26.98
CA MET A 29 -31.62 19.09 27.75
C MET A 29 -31.23 20.47 27.22
N THR A 30 -31.43 21.49 28.06
CA THR A 30 -30.91 22.84 27.88
C THR A 30 -29.40 22.82 28.07
N ALA A 31 -28.64 23.03 26.99
CA ALA A 31 -27.20 23.24 27.04
C ALA A 31 -26.90 24.75 27.21
N THR A 32 -26.34 25.11 28.36
CA THR A 32 -25.72 26.40 28.61
C THR A 32 -24.40 26.50 27.85
N SER A 33 -24.29 27.47 26.94
CA SER A 33 -23.08 27.78 26.20
C SER A 33 -22.07 28.54 27.07
N LEU A 34 -20.87 27.99 27.22
CA LEU A 34 -19.69 28.70 27.74
C LEU A 34 -18.81 29.18 26.57
N PRO A 35 -18.08 30.29 26.73
CA PRO A 35 -17.36 30.95 25.64
C PRO A 35 -16.09 30.17 25.24
N ALA A 36 -15.85 30.12 23.92
CA ALA A 36 -14.67 29.53 23.31
C ALA A 36 -13.47 30.50 23.39
N THR A 37 -12.50 30.18 24.24
CA THR A 37 -11.15 30.74 24.18
C THR A 37 -10.14 29.65 24.53
N ALA A 38 -9.43 29.15 23.53
CA ALA A 38 -8.01 28.80 23.55
C ALA A 38 -7.67 28.02 22.27
N SER A 39 -6.99 28.70 21.35
CA SER A 39 -6.20 28.07 20.29
C SER A 39 -5.03 27.33 20.94
N SER A 40 -5.21 26.03 21.19
CA SER A 40 -4.13 25.13 21.57
C SER A 40 -3.36 24.73 20.31
N SER A 41 -2.10 25.14 20.23
CA SER A 41 -1.14 24.54 19.32
C SER A 41 -0.95 23.07 19.75
N LEU A 42 -1.57 22.15 19.02
CA LEU A 42 -1.31 20.71 19.14
C LEU A 42 0.12 20.47 18.67
N ASN A 43 1.06 20.44 19.63
CA ASN A 43 2.33 19.75 19.44
C ASN A 43 2.00 18.26 19.33
N ALA A 44 1.82 17.80 18.10
CA ALA A 44 1.74 16.38 17.79
C ALA A 44 3.14 15.79 18.00
N SER A 45 3.41 15.22 19.18
CA SER A 45 4.52 14.30 19.31
C SER A 45 4.18 13.07 18.48
N GLU A 46 5.08 12.67 17.59
CA GLU A 46 5.03 11.35 16.96
C GLU A 46 5.02 10.32 18.09
N GLU A 47 3.87 9.69 18.33
CA GLU A 47 3.78 8.58 19.28
C GLU A 47 4.49 7.40 18.61
N ILE A 48 5.75 7.17 19.01
CA ILE A 48 6.54 6.03 18.57
C ILE A 48 5.98 4.80 19.28
N VAL A 49 5.05 4.11 18.62
CA VAL A 49 4.40 2.91 19.14
C VAL A 49 5.17 1.68 18.66
N GLY A 50 6.03 1.16 19.55
CA GLY A 50 6.76 -0.11 19.38
C GLY A 50 8.25 0.06 19.06
N ARG A 51 9.11 -0.54 19.89
CA ARG A 51 10.57 -0.62 19.68
C ARG A 51 10.93 -2.04 19.27
N VAL A 52 11.61 -2.19 18.13
CA VAL A 52 12.23 -3.46 17.71
C VAL A 52 13.71 -3.41 18.08
N THR A 53 14.15 -4.27 18.98
CA THR A 53 15.58 -4.44 19.26
C THR A 53 16.27 -5.14 18.09
N LEU A 54 17.55 -4.84 17.84
CA LEU A 54 18.37 -5.37 16.74
C LEU A 54 18.49 -6.92 16.70
N SER A 55 17.92 -7.63 17.68
CA SER A 55 17.85 -9.09 17.79
C SER A 55 16.50 -9.69 17.38
N ASP A 56 15.51 -8.89 16.98
CA ASP A 56 14.15 -9.37 16.83
C ASP A 56 13.89 -10.01 15.46
N THR A 57 12.86 -10.85 15.41
CA THR A 57 12.38 -11.48 14.18
C THR A 57 11.80 -10.38 13.27
N LEU A 58 12.40 -10.17 12.11
CA LEU A 58 11.89 -9.29 11.05
C LEU A 58 10.60 -9.86 10.45
N ALA A 59 10.64 -11.14 10.07
CA ALA A 59 9.52 -11.83 9.42
C ALA A 59 9.44 -13.26 9.92
N SER A 60 8.25 -13.80 10.00
CA SER A 60 7.99 -15.21 10.27
C SER A 60 6.87 -15.69 9.36
N GLY A 61 6.62 -16.99 9.33
CA GLY A 61 5.48 -17.53 8.60
C GLY A 61 5.72 -18.95 8.11
N THR A 62 5.02 -19.34 7.07
CA THR A 62 5.12 -20.66 6.42
C THR A 62 5.52 -20.55 4.96
N VAL A 63 6.24 -21.55 4.47
CA VAL A 63 6.36 -21.81 3.04
C VAL A 63 5.50 -23.00 2.72
N GLU A 64 4.65 -22.84 1.72
CA GLU A 64 3.73 -23.87 1.25
C GLU A 64 3.88 -24.03 -0.26
N ASP A 65 3.72 -25.24 -0.78
CA ASP A 65 3.65 -25.47 -2.22
C ASP A 65 2.30 -25.02 -2.80
N ALA A 66 2.08 -25.29 -4.09
CA ALA A 66 0.84 -24.92 -4.78
C ALA A 66 -0.40 -25.61 -4.18
N ASP A 67 -0.23 -26.79 -3.56
CA ASP A 67 -1.31 -27.54 -2.91
C ASP A 67 -1.55 -27.08 -1.45
N GLY A 68 -0.79 -26.11 -0.95
CA GLY A 68 -0.85 -25.65 0.44
C GLY A 68 -0.10 -26.57 1.40
N THR A 69 0.73 -27.49 0.90
CA THR A 69 1.53 -28.38 1.74
C THR A 69 2.80 -27.67 2.20
N PRO A 70 3.14 -27.70 3.51
CA PRO A 70 4.34 -27.02 3.99
C PRO A 70 5.64 -27.60 3.41
N VAL A 71 6.57 -26.72 3.02
CA VAL A 71 7.84 -27.08 2.40
C VAL A 71 9.01 -26.87 3.36
N ALA A 72 9.59 -27.97 3.82
CA ALA A 72 10.76 -27.98 4.70
C ALA A 72 12.07 -27.65 3.98
N ASN A 73 13.09 -27.23 4.72
CA ASN A 73 14.44 -26.93 4.22
C ASN A 73 14.51 -25.85 3.12
N THR A 74 13.48 -25.00 3.02
CA THR A 74 13.47 -23.81 2.15
C THR A 74 14.34 -22.74 2.77
N ILE A 75 15.27 -22.16 2.00
CA ILE A 75 16.10 -21.06 2.49
C ILE A 75 15.32 -19.75 2.33
N ILE A 76 15.17 -19.01 3.43
CA ILE A 76 14.57 -17.68 3.43
C ILE A 76 15.66 -16.64 3.66
N ARG A 77 15.75 -15.63 2.81
CA ARG A 77 16.72 -14.54 2.92
C ARG A 77 16.01 -13.20 2.95
N VAL A 78 16.57 -12.24 3.66
CA VAL A 78 16.23 -10.82 3.48
C VAL A 78 17.42 -10.11 2.85
N VAL A 79 17.19 -9.38 1.76
CA VAL A 79 18.21 -8.61 1.04
C VAL A 79 17.78 -7.16 0.91
N ALA A 80 18.69 -6.23 1.20
CA ALA A 80 18.47 -4.80 1.09
C ALA A 80 18.96 -4.25 -0.25
N TYR A 81 18.23 -3.26 -0.75
CA TYR A 81 18.52 -2.54 -1.98
C TYR A 81 18.94 -1.10 -1.70
N PRO A 82 19.75 -0.50 -2.58
CA PRO A 82 19.96 0.94 -2.55
C PRO A 82 18.63 1.69 -2.57
N ALA A 83 18.53 2.79 -1.82
CA ALA A 83 17.33 3.62 -1.77
C ALA A 83 17.02 4.23 -3.15
N VAL A 84 18.06 4.66 -3.85
CA VAL A 84 18.02 5.08 -5.26
C VAL A 84 18.70 3.98 -6.08
N LEU A 85 17.96 3.39 -7.01
CA LEU A 85 18.54 2.39 -7.90
C LEU A 85 19.45 3.08 -8.92
N PRO A 86 20.53 2.42 -9.37
CA PRO A 86 21.42 3.04 -10.34
C PRO A 86 20.73 3.15 -11.71
N GLU A 87 21.38 3.83 -12.65
CA GLU A 87 20.89 3.97 -14.02
C GLU A 87 20.75 2.60 -14.74
N VAL A 88 20.00 2.60 -15.83
CA VAL A 88 19.85 1.42 -16.70
C VAL A 88 21.22 0.88 -17.12
N ASP A 89 21.32 -0.44 -17.17
CA ASP A 89 22.53 -1.22 -17.46
C ASP A 89 23.68 -1.10 -16.44
N THR A 90 23.47 -0.38 -15.33
CA THR A 90 24.45 -0.31 -14.24
C THR A 90 24.21 -1.44 -13.23
N ARG A 91 25.21 -2.30 -13.06
CA ARG A 91 25.18 -3.37 -12.06
C ARG A 91 25.17 -2.79 -10.65
N PHE A 92 24.35 -3.35 -9.78
CA PHE A 92 24.48 -3.18 -8.33
C PHE A 92 24.34 -4.52 -7.61
N GLU A 93 24.82 -4.58 -6.38
CA GLU A 93 24.81 -5.78 -5.54
C GLU A 93 23.90 -5.53 -4.34
N PRO A 94 22.80 -6.30 -4.21
CA PRO A 94 22.00 -6.29 -2.98
C PRO A 94 22.83 -6.77 -1.78
N ILE A 95 22.45 -6.32 -0.59
CA ILE A 95 23.12 -6.73 0.65
C ILE A 95 22.21 -7.69 1.38
N GLU A 96 22.63 -8.95 1.53
CA GLU A 96 21.94 -9.87 2.44
C GLU A 96 21.99 -9.31 3.87
N LEU A 97 20.83 -9.13 4.50
CA LEU A 97 20.75 -8.72 5.90
C LEU A 97 20.64 -9.92 6.83
N GLY A 98 20.16 -11.07 6.34
CA GLY A 98 20.02 -12.27 7.13
C GLY A 98 19.39 -13.40 6.32
N ALA A 99 19.52 -14.61 6.86
CA ALA A 99 18.94 -15.81 6.30
C ALA A 99 18.49 -16.78 7.39
N THR A 100 17.49 -17.60 7.07
CA THR A 100 16.99 -18.70 7.90
C THR A 100 16.57 -19.86 7.00
N THR A 101 16.16 -20.97 7.58
CA THR A 101 15.66 -22.14 6.84
C THR A 101 14.35 -22.62 7.46
N THR A 102 13.41 -23.07 6.64
CA THR A 102 12.14 -23.60 7.14
C THR A 102 12.32 -24.91 7.90
N ASP A 103 11.55 -25.09 8.97
CA ASP A 103 11.48 -26.35 9.72
C ASP A 103 10.71 -27.44 8.95
N ASP A 104 10.54 -28.61 9.56
CA ASP A 104 9.78 -29.74 9.02
C ASP A 104 8.30 -29.44 8.73
N LYS A 105 7.78 -28.33 9.25
CA LYS A 105 6.42 -27.83 9.04
C LYS A 105 6.41 -26.59 8.15
N GLY A 106 7.48 -26.34 7.41
CA GLY A 106 7.61 -25.19 6.51
C GLY A 106 7.69 -23.85 7.24
N ARG A 107 7.81 -23.81 8.57
CA ARG A 107 7.79 -22.55 9.35
C ARG A 107 9.17 -21.92 9.39
N TYR A 108 9.22 -20.60 9.34
CA TYR A 108 10.47 -19.85 9.48
C TYR A 108 10.36 -18.67 10.45
N ARG A 109 11.52 -18.25 10.95
CA ARG A 109 11.74 -16.97 11.65
C ARG A 109 13.01 -16.34 11.12
N LEU A 110 12.85 -15.21 10.45
CA LEU A 110 13.91 -14.46 9.78
C LEU A 110 14.23 -13.23 10.61
N SER A 111 15.51 -13.05 10.94
CA SER A 111 16.04 -11.83 11.54
C SER A 111 16.94 -11.11 10.53
N ALA A 112 17.13 -9.81 10.72
CA ALA A 112 17.96 -8.98 9.87
C ALA A 112 19.04 -8.27 10.69
N ASP A 113 20.29 -8.34 10.22
CA ASP A 113 21.41 -7.59 10.76
C ASP A 113 21.47 -6.19 10.14
N TYR A 114 20.79 -5.24 10.78
CA TYR A 114 20.74 -3.85 10.32
C TYR A 114 22.07 -3.10 10.48
N SER A 115 23.04 -3.63 11.23
CA SER A 115 24.38 -3.02 11.29
C SER A 115 25.07 -3.01 9.92
N ARG A 116 24.70 -3.96 9.05
CA ARG A 116 25.17 -4.03 7.65
C ARG A 116 24.58 -2.94 6.77
N VAL A 117 23.48 -2.33 7.19
CA VAL A 117 22.84 -1.23 6.47
C VAL A 117 23.56 0.08 6.76
N THR A 118 23.80 0.37 8.04
CA THR A 118 24.42 1.63 8.49
C THR A 118 25.89 1.76 8.11
N THR A 119 26.58 0.62 7.91
CA THR A 119 28.00 0.59 7.55
C THR A 119 28.25 0.56 6.05
N ASN A 120 27.22 0.47 5.21
CA ASN A 120 27.38 0.27 3.78
C ASN A 120 26.94 1.49 2.96
N GLU A 121 27.92 2.31 2.58
CA GLU A 121 27.73 3.50 1.73
C GLU A 121 27.05 3.17 0.39
N LYS A 122 27.17 1.93 -0.12
CA LYS A 122 26.58 1.51 -1.40
C LYS A 122 25.06 1.41 -1.36
N LEU A 123 24.42 1.37 -0.19
CA LEU A 123 22.96 1.48 -0.11
C LEU A 123 22.46 2.88 -0.45
N GLY A 124 23.37 3.85 -0.66
CA GLY A 124 23.01 5.21 -1.04
C GLY A 124 22.04 5.80 -0.03
N GLN A 125 22.15 5.40 1.25
CA GLN A 125 21.50 6.13 2.32
C GLN A 125 22.23 7.47 2.43
N ASP A 126 21.86 8.39 1.54
CA ASP A 126 21.85 9.78 1.91
C ASP A 126 21.14 9.80 3.27
N THR A 127 21.81 10.34 4.29
CA THR A 127 21.51 10.22 5.74
C THR A 127 20.12 10.73 6.15
N LYS A 128 19.24 10.94 5.18
CA LYS A 128 17.93 11.55 5.21
C LYS A 128 16.79 10.59 4.89
N SER A 129 17.04 9.41 4.30
CA SER A 129 15.95 8.46 4.07
C SER A 129 15.70 7.64 5.34
N PRO A 130 14.53 7.79 6.01
CA PRO A 130 14.22 7.07 7.25
C PRO A 130 13.83 5.60 7.01
N TYR A 131 14.08 5.06 5.81
CA TYR A 131 13.67 3.71 5.41
C TYR A 131 14.66 3.05 4.44
N ILE A 132 14.58 1.71 4.37
CA ILE A 132 15.23 0.84 3.39
C ILE A 132 14.21 0.00 2.65
N ASN A 133 14.47 -0.25 1.37
CA ASN A 133 13.74 -1.24 0.60
C ASN A 133 14.44 -2.58 0.72
N VAL A 134 13.69 -3.62 1.07
CA VAL A 134 14.18 -4.99 1.18
C VAL A 134 13.34 -5.95 0.36
N GLU A 135 13.90 -7.10 0.03
CA GLU A 135 13.18 -8.26 -0.48
C GLU A 135 13.36 -9.41 0.48
N ILE A 136 12.28 -10.14 0.73
CA ILE A 136 12.29 -11.46 1.33
C ILE A 136 12.22 -12.46 0.19
N VAL A 137 13.22 -13.33 0.09
CA VAL A 137 13.38 -14.32 -0.97
C VAL A 137 13.26 -15.70 -0.34
N ALA A 138 12.33 -16.52 -0.82
CA ALA A 138 12.22 -17.94 -0.48
C ALA A 138 12.71 -18.80 -1.65
N GLU A 139 13.75 -19.59 -1.38
CA GLU A 139 14.44 -20.44 -2.35
C GLU A 139 14.19 -21.92 -2.01
N GLY A 140 13.33 -22.57 -2.80
CA GLY A 140 13.18 -24.03 -2.83
C GLY A 140 14.05 -24.66 -3.92
N ASP A 141 14.06 -26.00 -4.01
CA ASP A 141 14.84 -26.71 -5.04
C ASP A 141 14.36 -26.39 -6.48
N GLU A 142 13.06 -26.14 -6.65
CA GLU A 142 12.41 -25.91 -7.95
C GLU A 142 11.46 -24.70 -7.92
N ALA A 143 11.60 -23.84 -6.92
CA ALA A 143 10.60 -22.81 -6.70
C ALA A 143 11.21 -21.55 -6.08
N LEU A 144 10.74 -20.40 -6.55
CA LEU A 144 11.17 -19.08 -6.09
C LEU A 144 9.95 -18.23 -5.74
N SER A 145 9.95 -17.69 -4.53
CA SER A 145 9.02 -16.62 -4.12
C SER A 145 9.80 -15.39 -3.69
N ILE A 146 9.31 -14.22 -4.07
CA ILE A 146 9.88 -12.94 -3.68
C ILE A 146 8.76 -12.08 -3.09
N TYR A 147 9.12 -11.28 -2.10
CA TYR A 147 8.24 -10.29 -1.50
C TYR A 147 9.04 -9.01 -1.21
N ASP A 148 8.76 -7.93 -1.95
CA ASP A 148 9.32 -6.60 -1.64
C ASP A 148 8.60 -5.97 -0.44
N THR A 149 9.36 -5.29 0.41
CA THR A 149 8.79 -4.41 1.43
C THR A 149 9.73 -3.26 1.77
N THR A 150 9.22 -2.28 2.51
CA THR A 150 10.01 -1.18 3.06
C THR A 150 10.08 -1.29 4.57
N ILE A 151 11.29 -1.27 5.13
CA ILE A 151 11.55 -1.20 6.57
C ILE A 151 11.93 0.23 6.92
N TRP A 152 11.29 0.78 7.93
CA TRP A 152 11.62 2.08 8.50
C TRP A 152 12.72 1.93 9.54
N LEU A 153 13.75 2.75 9.45
CA LEU A 153 14.89 2.70 10.37
C LEU A 153 14.77 3.69 11.53
N GLY A 154 13.79 4.60 11.49
CA GLY A 154 13.67 5.70 12.45
C GLY A 154 14.72 6.80 12.21
N SER A 155 14.55 7.95 12.86
CA SER A 155 15.53 9.04 12.84
C SER A 155 16.11 9.26 14.24
N GLY A 156 17.21 8.59 14.58
CA GLY A 156 17.89 8.74 15.88
C GLY A 156 18.21 7.40 16.55
N ASN A 157 18.33 7.38 17.89
CA ASN A 157 18.45 6.16 18.71
C ASN A 157 17.16 5.29 18.69
N ASP A 158 16.25 5.58 17.78
CA ASP A 158 14.98 4.89 17.65
C ASP A 158 15.19 3.58 16.90
N SER A 159 14.59 2.53 17.44
CA SER A 159 14.57 1.20 16.84
C SER A 159 13.92 1.21 15.45
N PRO A 160 14.38 0.37 14.51
CA PRO A 160 13.71 0.19 13.23
C PRO A 160 12.26 -0.30 13.44
N THR A 161 11.33 0.15 12.63
CA THR A 161 9.94 -0.31 12.57
C THR A 161 9.62 -0.83 11.17
N ILE A 162 8.74 -1.81 11.03
CA ILE A 162 8.37 -2.33 9.71
C ILE A 162 7.12 -1.58 9.26
N ALA A 163 7.12 -0.98 8.07
CA ALA A 163 5.86 -0.56 7.44
C ALA A 163 5.18 -1.79 6.84
N ALA A 164 4.68 -2.67 7.71
CA ALA A 164 3.91 -3.83 7.32
C ALA A 164 2.48 -3.38 7.09
N ASP A 165 2.16 -2.96 5.87
CA ASP A 165 0.84 -2.37 5.68
C ASP A 165 0.44 -2.21 4.21
N MET A 166 0.41 -3.33 3.51
CA MET A 166 -0.44 -3.48 2.35
C MET A 166 -1.13 -4.82 2.52
N LEU A 167 -2.46 -4.80 2.59
CA LEU A 167 -3.22 -5.98 2.18
C LEU A 167 -2.77 -6.22 0.75
N VAL A 168 -1.90 -7.22 0.57
CA VAL A 168 -1.87 -7.94 -0.68
C VAL A 168 -3.28 -8.52 -0.71
N GLU A 169 -4.23 -7.82 -1.35
CA GLU A 169 -5.26 -8.56 -2.07
C GLU A 169 -4.42 -9.42 -2.99
N ALA A 170 -4.12 -10.64 -2.55
CA ALA A 170 -3.58 -11.65 -3.41
C ALA A 170 -4.56 -11.64 -4.57
N SER A 171 -4.14 -11.06 -5.70
CA SER A 171 -4.75 -11.38 -6.97
C SER A 171 -4.78 -12.89 -6.91
N SER A 172 -5.98 -13.45 -6.85
CA SER A 172 -6.25 -14.86 -6.60
C SER A 172 -5.87 -15.62 -7.88
N GLN A 173 -4.62 -15.47 -8.29
CA GLN A 173 -3.95 -16.27 -9.28
C GLN A 173 -3.15 -17.26 -8.47
N SER A 174 -3.87 -18.29 -8.04
CA SER A 174 -3.31 -19.63 -8.08
C SER A 174 -2.64 -19.76 -9.45
N LEU A 175 -1.31 -19.81 -9.46
CA LEU A 175 -0.55 -20.19 -10.64
C LEU A 175 -0.64 -21.71 -10.71
N MET A 176 -1.85 -22.20 -10.98
CA MET A 176 -2.08 -23.55 -11.44
C MET A 176 -2.50 -23.48 -12.90
N VAL A 177 -1.75 -24.19 -13.74
CA VAL A 177 -2.32 -24.79 -14.92
C VAL A 177 -3.43 -25.73 -14.43
N ASP A 178 -4.66 -25.22 -14.52
CA ASP A 178 -5.93 -25.89 -14.32
C ASP A 178 -6.39 -26.23 -12.87
N SER A 179 -7.51 -25.59 -12.53
CA SER A 179 -8.60 -26.03 -11.64
C SER A 179 -8.63 -25.63 -10.14
N LYS A 180 -9.70 -24.86 -9.83
CA LYS A 180 -10.46 -24.72 -8.56
C LYS A 180 -9.93 -23.77 -7.47
N SER A 181 -10.43 -22.53 -7.58
CA SER A 181 -10.88 -21.60 -6.53
C SER A 181 -10.48 -21.89 -5.07
N VAL A 182 -9.64 -21.01 -4.50
CA VAL A 182 -9.43 -20.88 -3.05
C VAL A 182 -9.62 -19.41 -2.63
N ALA A 183 -10.23 -19.23 -1.46
CA ALA A 183 -10.64 -17.95 -0.89
C ALA A 183 -9.44 -17.09 -0.43
N ALA A 184 -9.57 -15.77 -0.56
CA ALA A 184 -8.57 -14.79 -0.19
C ALA A 184 -8.29 -14.80 1.32
N VAL A 185 -7.01 -14.81 1.70
CA VAL A 185 -6.56 -14.52 3.07
C VAL A 185 -6.23 -13.03 3.13
N GLU A 186 -7.07 -12.25 3.81
CA GLU A 186 -6.77 -10.87 4.18
C GLU A 186 -5.79 -10.88 5.36
N GLN A 187 -4.52 -10.50 5.14
CA GLN A 187 -3.59 -10.19 6.24
C GLN A 187 -3.57 -8.68 6.49
N SER A 188 -4.25 -8.25 7.54
CA SER A 188 -4.07 -6.93 8.14
C SER A 188 -2.97 -7.02 9.20
N VAL A 189 -1.81 -6.41 8.95
CA VAL A 189 -0.80 -6.25 9.99
C VAL A 189 -1.13 -4.98 10.76
N ALA A 190 -1.41 -5.13 12.06
CA ALA A 190 -1.58 -3.99 12.94
C ALA A 190 -0.25 -3.23 13.06
N LYS A 191 -0.29 -1.91 12.85
CA LYS A 191 0.84 -0.98 12.81
C LYS A 191 1.66 -0.87 14.12
N ASP A 192 1.40 -1.67 15.15
CA ASP A 192 1.52 -1.17 16.54
C ASP A 192 2.30 -2.03 17.57
N ALA A 193 3.12 -3.02 17.21
CA ALA A 193 3.80 -3.79 18.28
C ALA A 193 5.15 -4.48 17.97
N GLY A 194 5.89 -4.12 16.91
CA GLY A 194 7.10 -4.89 16.57
C GLY A 194 6.78 -6.37 16.29
N ILE A 195 5.55 -6.63 15.83
CA ILE A 195 5.10 -7.96 15.44
C ILE A 195 5.83 -8.30 14.14
N PRO A 196 6.46 -9.49 14.05
CA PRO A 196 7.10 -9.93 12.81
C PRO A 196 6.08 -9.96 11.67
N LEU A 197 6.53 -9.61 10.47
CA LEU A 197 5.73 -9.77 9.27
C LEU A 197 5.40 -11.27 9.09
N ASP A 198 4.13 -11.64 9.23
CA ASP A 198 3.66 -13.01 9.06
C ASP A 198 3.36 -13.27 7.58
N LEU A 199 4.17 -14.05 6.87
CA LEU A 199 3.98 -14.31 5.44
C LEU A 199 3.82 -15.80 5.17
N THR A 200 2.79 -16.13 4.40
CA THR A 200 2.75 -17.42 3.68
C THR A 200 3.34 -17.20 2.29
N LEU A 201 4.44 -17.89 1.99
CA LEU A 201 5.12 -17.82 0.70
C LEU A 201 4.80 -19.08 -0.10
N GLN A 202 4.23 -18.88 -1.28
CA GLN A 202 4.01 -19.94 -2.27
C GLN A 202 5.01 -19.75 -3.41
N PRO A 203 6.08 -20.55 -3.47
CA PRO A 203 7.08 -20.40 -4.50
C PRO A 203 6.55 -20.98 -5.82
N ALA A 204 6.68 -20.21 -6.90
CA ALA A 204 6.18 -20.63 -8.20
C ALA A 204 7.06 -21.76 -8.76
N GLU A 205 6.44 -22.83 -9.26
CA GLU A 205 7.15 -23.91 -9.93
C GLU A 205 7.92 -23.35 -11.13
N SER A 206 9.23 -23.52 -11.11
CA SER A 206 10.13 -23.18 -12.22
C SER A 206 11.35 -24.08 -12.10
N GLY A 207 11.72 -24.76 -13.19
CA GLY A 207 12.78 -25.78 -13.18
C GLY A 207 14.05 -25.36 -12.43
N THR A 208 14.77 -26.34 -11.87
CA THR A 208 15.97 -26.23 -11.00
C THR A 208 16.43 -24.79 -10.72
N VAL A 209 16.01 -24.26 -9.57
CA VAL A 209 16.40 -22.92 -9.13
C VAL A 209 17.71 -23.03 -8.37
N SER A 210 18.66 -22.18 -8.73
CA SER A 210 19.89 -22.09 -7.95
C SER A 210 19.67 -21.42 -6.62
N LYS A 211 20.11 -22.10 -5.57
CA LYS A 211 20.19 -21.54 -4.22
C LYS A 211 21.26 -20.47 -4.14
N GLY A 212 21.00 -19.43 -3.34
CA GLY A 212 21.94 -18.37 -3.02
C GLY A 212 21.34 -16.98 -3.22
N ALA A 213 21.78 -16.06 -2.37
CA ALA A 213 21.38 -14.66 -2.42
C ALA A 213 21.57 -14.06 -3.82
N PRO A 214 20.77 -13.04 -4.19
CA PRO A 214 21.02 -12.27 -5.39
C PRO A 214 22.47 -11.73 -5.42
N VAL A 215 23.27 -12.19 -6.37
CA VAL A 215 24.69 -11.80 -6.50
C VAL A 215 24.87 -10.55 -7.36
N GLY A 216 23.81 -10.07 -8.00
CA GLY A 216 23.84 -8.86 -8.80
C GLY A 216 22.51 -8.57 -9.47
N CYS A 217 22.20 -7.30 -9.62
CA CYS A 217 21.00 -6.82 -10.26
C CYS A 217 21.34 -5.72 -11.27
N TYR A 218 20.51 -5.61 -12.30
CA TYR A 218 20.66 -4.70 -13.43
C TYR A 218 19.30 -4.08 -13.73
N PRO A 219 19.12 -2.76 -13.57
CA PRO A 219 17.98 -2.08 -14.16
C PRO A 219 18.07 -2.21 -15.69
N LEU A 220 17.02 -2.75 -16.32
CA LEU A 220 16.98 -3.02 -17.75
C LEU A 220 16.19 -1.97 -18.52
N LEU A 221 15.11 -1.46 -17.92
CA LEU A 221 14.22 -0.48 -18.55
C LEU A 221 13.73 0.50 -17.50
N SER A 222 13.53 1.74 -17.93
CA SER A 222 12.86 2.78 -17.15
C SER A 222 11.52 3.14 -17.78
N TYR A 223 10.46 3.03 -16.99
CA TYR A 223 9.12 3.46 -17.35
C TYR A 223 8.86 4.81 -16.71
N LYS A 224 8.98 5.86 -17.51
CA LYS A 224 8.89 7.24 -17.05
C LYS A 224 7.44 7.69 -16.88
N ASP A 225 7.23 8.65 -15.98
CA ASP A 225 6.02 9.46 -15.92
C ASP A 225 4.70 8.68 -15.66
N ILE A 226 4.76 7.55 -14.95
CA ILE A 226 3.60 6.71 -14.69
C ILE A 226 2.70 7.38 -13.65
N ASN A 227 1.42 7.57 -14.01
CA ASN A 227 0.45 8.16 -13.09
C ASN A 227 0.13 7.19 -11.93
N THR A 228 0.53 7.57 -10.73
CA THR A 228 0.32 6.83 -9.49
C THR A 228 -0.63 7.58 -8.58
N ALA A 229 -1.66 6.89 -8.08
CA ALA A 229 -2.66 7.49 -7.22
C ALA A 229 -2.13 7.78 -5.82
N VAL A 230 -2.44 8.99 -5.33
CA VAL A 230 -1.92 9.54 -4.07
C VAL A 230 -2.99 10.13 -3.17
N GLY A 231 -4.25 10.11 -3.59
CA GLY A 231 -5.36 10.48 -2.72
C GLY A 231 -6.70 10.58 -3.44
N HIS A 232 -7.78 10.62 -2.67
CA HIS A 232 -9.14 10.65 -3.17
C HIS A 232 -9.95 11.66 -2.35
N ILE A 233 -10.67 12.54 -3.04
CA ILE A 233 -11.65 13.43 -2.43
C ILE A 233 -13.03 13.19 -3.05
N SER A 234 -14.10 13.47 -2.30
CA SER A 234 -15.47 13.22 -2.77
C SER A 234 -16.49 14.16 -2.16
N SER A 235 -17.55 14.47 -2.91
CA SER A 235 -18.69 15.27 -2.46
C SER A 235 -19.99 14.72 -3.02
N THR A 236 -21.00 14.51 -2.17
CA THR A 236 -22.37 14.23 -2.60
C THR A 236 -23.19 15.51 -2.80
N LYS A 237 -22.61 16.70 -2.55
CA LYS A 237 -23.26 17.99 -2.79
C LYS A 237 -22.90 18.53 -4.17
N VAL A 238 -23.86 19.22 -4.79
CA VAL A 238 -23.63 20.10 -5.94
C VAL A 238 -22.78 21.31 -5.53
N SER A 239 -22.40 22.17 -6.47
CA SER A 239 -21.44 23.25 -6.16
C SER A 239 -21.95 24.28 -5.15
N GLY A 240 -21.03 24.86 -4.38
CA GLY A 240 -21.30 25.97 -3.44
C GLY A 240 -21.29 25.61 -1.96
N PHE A 241 -21.17 24.32 -1.60
CA PHE A 241 -21.29 23.86 -0.21
C PHE A 241 -19.97 23.78 0.54
N ALA A 242 -18.93 23.27 -0.13
CA ALA A 242 -17.60 23.20 0.40
C ALA A 242 -16.57 23.30 -0.72
N THR A 243 -15.31 23.52 -0.36
CA THR A 243 -14.17 23.41 -1.26
C THR A 243 -13.13 22.51 -0.61
N GLN A 244 -12.74 21.47 -1.34
CA GLN A 244 -11.80 20.46 -0.90
C GLN A 244 -10.49 20.62 -1.66
N THR A 245 -9.37 20.59 -0.97
CA THR A 245 -8.03 20.65 -1.56
C THR A 245 -7.19 19.54 -0.95
N LEU A 246 -6.52 18.76 -1.79
CA LEU A 246 -5.52 17.80 -1.35
C LEU A 246 -4.13 18.40 -1.57
N THR A 247 -3.29 18.35 -0.56
CA THR A 247 -1.88 18.74 -0.64
C THR A 247 -1.01 17.53 -0.32
N PHE A 248 -0.08 17.23 -1.21
CA PHE A 248 0.93 16.20 -1.05
C PHE A 248 2.27 16.90 -0.83
N GLY A 249 2.65 17.08 0.42
CA GLY A 249 3.79 17.88 0.87
C GLY A 249 5.14 17.35 0.40
N ASN A 250 6.18 18.16 0.62
CA ASN A 250 7.56 17.72 0.44
C ASN A 250 7.86 16.52 1.36
N SER A 251 8.54 15.52 0.80
CA SER A 251 8.89 14.27 1.48
C SER A 251 7.67 13.49 1.95
N SER A 252 6.51 13.71 1.31
CA SER A 252 5.36 12.82 1.42
C SER A 252 5.68 11.52 0.71
N GLU A 253 5.17 10.43 1.23
CA GLU A 253 5.46 9.10 0.72
C GLU A 253 4.22 8.43 0.16
N VAL A 254 4.48 7.58 -0.83
CA VAL A 254 3.50 6.64 -1.36
C VAL A 254 4.14 5.26 -1.36
N THR A 255 3.41 4.28 -0.82
CA THR A 255 3.75 2.88 -0.94
C THR A 255 3.02 2.33 -2.16
N VAL A 256 3.75 1.71 -3.08
CA VAL A 256 3.22 1.18 -4.33
C VAL A 256 3.59 -0.29 -4.43
N GLY A 257 2.66 -1.12 -4.90
CA GLY A 257 2.96 -2.52 -5.17
C GLY A 257 4.12 -2.69 -6.14
N SER A 258 4.94 -3.72 -5.93
CA SER A 258 5.97 -4.15 -6.88
C SER A 258 5.47 -5.35 -7.67
N GLY A 259 6.09 -5.59 -8.83
CA GLY A 259 5.84 -6.78 -9.64
C GLY A 259 7.02 -7.73 -9.64
N PHE A 260 6.77 -9.04 -9.73
CA PHE A 260 7.77 -10.10 -9.87
C PHE A 260 7.46 -10.98 -11.08
N SER A 261 8.50 -11.49 -11.74
CA SER A 261 8.39 -12.46 -12.82
C SER A 261 9.65 -13.27 -12.99
N THR A 262 9.55 -14.58 -13.21
CA THR A 262 10.70 -15.44 -13.54
C THR A 262 11.13 -15.30 -15.01
N SER A 263 10.19 -15.07 -15.93
CA SER A 263 10.49 -14.94 -17.37
C SER A 263 10.73 -13.51 -17.82
N GLY A 264 10.17 -12.52 -17.11
CA GLY A 264 10.23 -11.12 -17.49
C GLY A 264 9.47 -10.77 -18.78
N ALA A 265 8.63 -11.68 -19.27
CA ALA A 265 7.75 -11.44 -20.42
C ALA A 265 6.65 -10.42 -20.08
N ILE A 266 6.01 -9.87 -21.11
CA ILE A 266 4.86 -8.99 -20.92
C ILE A 266 3.69 -9.83 -20.41
N GLY A 267 3.02 -9.38 -19.34
CA GLY A 267 1.88 -10.09 -18.73
C GLY A 267 2.26 -11.24 -17.80
N SER A 268 3.55 -11.57 -17.65
CA SER A 268 4.02 -12.57 -16.69
C SER A 268 4.38 -12.00 -15.33
N PHE A 269 4.13 -10.71 -15.11
CA PHE A 269 4.38 -10.04 -13.83
C PHE A 269 3.17 -10.17 -12.91
N SER A 270 3.39 -10.67 -11.71
CA SER A 270 2.42 -10.69 -10.61
C SER A 270 2.83 -9.71 -9.52
N VAL A 271 1.87 -9.20 -8.74
CA VAL A 271 2.17 -8.32 -7.61
C VAL A 271 2.90 -9.11 -6.52
N SER A 272 3.99 -8.55 -5.99
CA SER A 272 4.93 -9.25 -5.10
C SER A 272 5.45 -8.31 -4.01
N GLY A 273 4.54 -7.86 -3.16
CA GLY A 273 4.85 -6.90 -2.10
C GLY A 273 4.78 -5.45 -2.57
N SER A 274 5.55 -4.56 -1.93
CA SER A 274 5.49 -3.12 -2.19
C SER A 274 6.78 -2.39 -1.87
N ARG A 275 6.93 -1.19 -2.42
CA ARG A 275 8.01 -0.25 -2.07
C ARG A 275 7.48 1.14 -1.83
N THR A 276 8.15 1.86 -0.95
CA THR A 276 7.86 3.25 -0.65
C THR A 276 8.78 4.16 -1.46
N ALA A 277 8.19 5.21 -2.03
CA ALA A 277 8.89 6.30 -2.67
C ALA A 277 8.40 7.63 -2.09
N SER A 278 9.29 8.61 -1.98
CA SER A 278 8.99 9.94 -1.46
C SER A 278 9.03 11.01 -2.55
N THR A 279 8.31 12.11 -2.33
CA THR A 279 8.35 13.29 -3.18
C THR A 279 9.43 14.26 -2.73
N SER A 280 10.00 15.03 -3.65
CA SER A 280 10.98 16.08 -3.34
C SER A 280 10.39 17.49 -3.30
N ASN A 281 9.11 17.66 -3.68
CA ASN A 281 8.41 18.95 -3.56
C ASN A 281 6.97 18.77 -3.06
N THR A 282 6.39 19.89 -2.64
CA THR A 282 4.96 19.99 -2.34
C THR A 282 4.14 20.13 -3.61
N LEU A 283 3.12 19.27 -3.76
CA LEU A 283 2.08 19.34 -4.78
C LEU A 283 0.76 19.74 -4.15
N THR A 284 0.18 20.85 -4.61
CA THR A 284 -1.20 21.21 -4.28
C THR A 284 -2.09 20.84 -5.46
N PHE A 285 -2.99 19.88 -5.25
CA PHE A 285 -3.98 19.53 -6.26
C PHE A 285 -5.04 20.63 -6.36
N ARG A 286 -5.72 20.67 -7.51
CA ARG A 286 -6.79 21.65 -7.73
C ARG A 286 -7.88 21.52 -6.67
N SER A 287 -8.53 22.63 -6.37
CA SER A 287 -9.68 22.63 -5.48
C SER A 287 -10.91 22.00 -6.16
N HIS A 288 -11.65 21.19 -5.40
CA HIS A 288 -12.87 20.53 -5.85
C HIS A 288 -14.06 20.99 -5.02
N ALA A 289 -15.12 21.36 -5.72
CA ALA A 289 -16.32 21.94 -5.12
C ALA A 289 -17.58 21.52 -5.87
N LYS A 290 -17.61 20.34 -6.49
CA LYS A 290 -18.72 19.86 -7.33
C LYS A 290 -19.18 18.48 -6.84
N TYR A 291 -20.30 18.00 -7.37
CA TYR A 291 -20.75 16.63 -7.13
C TYR A 291 -19.78 15.64 -7.79
N GLY A 292 -19.43 14.56 -7.09
CA GLY A 292 -18.58 13.48 -7.60
C GLY A 292 -17.36 13.20 -6.73
N GLY A 293 -16.53 12.25 -7.16
CA GLY A 293 -15.22 11.96 -6.59
C GLY A 293 -14.10 12.20 -7.60
N GLU A 294 -12.93 12.60 -7.10
CA GLU A 294 -11.70 12.76 -7.89
C GLU A 294 -10.56 11.97 -7.26
N LEU A 295 -10.00 11.04 -8.04
CA LEU A 295 -8.80 10.29 -7.70
C LEU A 295 -7.57 11.05 -8.21
N TYR A 296 -6.82 11.63 -7.29
CA TYR A 296 -5.62 12.40 -7.57
C TYR A 296 -4.40 11.51 -7.78
N ARG A 297 -3.57 11.89 -8.74
CA ARG A 297 -2.35 11.18 -9.12
C ARG A 297 -1.20 12.15 -9.31
N THR A 298 0.00 11.70 -9.00
CA THR A 298 1.26 12.32 -9.44
C THR A 298 2.05 11.29 -10.24
N LYS A 299 3.16 11.69 -10.85
CA LYS A 299 3.97 10.78 -11.66
C LYS A 299 5.14 10.22 -10.87
N PHE A 300 5.38 8.93 -11.05
CA PHE A 300 6.57 8.24 -10.61
C PHE A 300 7.21 7.51 -11.77
N ASP A 301 8.54 7.40 -11.72
CA ASP A 301 9.31 6.54 -12.58
C ASP A 301 9.39 5.14 -11.95
N TYR A 302 9.36 4.13 -12.81
CA TYR A 302 9.49 2.73 -12.42
C TYR A 302 10.67 2.11 -13.17
N LEU A 303 11.29 1.10 -12.57
CA LEU A 303 12.37 0.33 -13.19
C LEU A 303 11.96 -1.13 -13.32
N LYS A 304 12.22 -1.72 -14.49
CA LYS A 304 12.32 -3.17 -14.64
C LYS A 304 13.75 -3.57 -14.30
N VAL A 305 13.92 -4.41 -13.30
CA VAL A 305 15.23 -4.87 -12.82
C VAL A 305 15.34 -6.36 -13.03
N ARG A 306 16.47 -6.84 -13.54
CA ARG A 306 16.84 -8.25 -13.59
C ARG A 306 17.87 -8.55 -12.52
N CYS A 307 17.63 -9.56 -11.72
CA CYS A 307 18.53 -10.01 -10.67
C CYS A 307 18.99 -11.45 -10.92
N VAL A 308 20.22 -11.74 -10.54
CA VAL A 308 20.88 -13.04 -10.69
C VAL A 308 20.94 -13.71 -9.33
N LEU A 309 20.39 -14.91 -9.19
CA LEU A 309 20.47 -15.75 -7.99
C LEU A 309 21.69 -16.66 -8.03
N GLY A 310 22.44 -16.67 -6.93
CA GLY A 310 23.61 -17.54 -6.76
C GLY A 310 24.63 -17.42 -7.89
N THR A 311 25.45 -18.46 -8.06
CA THR A 311 26.56 -18.48 -9.05
C THR A 311 26.20 -19.16 -10.37
N THR A 312 25.05 -19.81 -10.44
CA THR A 312 24.63 -20.58 -11.64
C THR A 312 24.01 -19.72 -12.73
N GLY A 313 23.62 -18.49 -12.41
CA GLY A 313 23.00 -17.57 -13.36
C GLY A 313 21.49 -17.69 -13.50
N THR A 314 20.75 -18.25 -12.53
CA THR A 314 19.27 -18.17 -12.57
C THR A 314 18.85 -16.70 -12.43
N TYR A 315 17.95 -16.23 -13.30
CA TYR A 315 17.49 -14.85 -13.28
C TYR A 315 16.03 -14.73 -12.85
N TYR A 316 15.71 -13.62 -12.20
CA TYR A 316 14.34 -13.14 -12.05
C TYR A 316 14.25 -11.67 -12.40
N TYR A 317 13.02 -11.21 -12.61
CA TYR A 317 12.70 -9.85 -12.96
C TYR A 317 11.74 -9.27 -11.94
N LYS A 318 11.90 -7.97 -11.70
CA LYS A 318 10.95 -7.20 -10.90
C LYS A 318 10.64 -5.86 -11.53
N VAL A 319 9.50 -5.30 -11.19
CA VAL A 319 9.13 -3.93 -11.55
C VAL A 319 8.83 -3.16 -10.28
N VAL A 320 9.60 -2.10 -10.03
CA VAL A 320 9.59 -1.38 -8.77
C VAL A 320 9.50 0.12 -9.03
N VAL A 321 8.87 0.85 -8.11
CA VAL A 321 8.95 2.32 -8.11
C VAL A 321 10.39 2.74 -7.82
N ASP A 322 10.87 3.76 -8.53
CA ASP A 322 12.24 4.26 -8.42
C ASP A 322 12.24 5.69 -7.85
N SER A 323 11.68 6.63 -8.58
CA SER A 323 11.78 8.05 -8.25
C SER A 323 10.50 8.81 -8.58
N TRP A 324 10.33 9.95 -7.90
CA TRP A 324 9.20 10.84 -8.15
C TRP A 324 9.50 11.77 -9.33
N ALA A 325 8.61 11.78 -10.33
CA ALA A 325 8.75 12.58 -11.55
C ALA A 325 7.88 13.85 -11.55
N GLY A 326 6.92 13.95 -10.62
CA GLY A 326 6.14 15.16 -10.41
C GLY A 326 4.86 15.30 -11.22
N GLY A 327 4.36 16.53 -11.29
CA GLY A 327 3.07 16.84 -11.91
C GLY A 327 1.84 16.42 -11.09
N THR A 328 0.68 16.90 -11.54
CA THR A 328 -0.62 16.55 -10.96
C THR A 328 -1.57 16.07 -12.06
N ASN A 329 -2.36 15.06 -11.75
CA ASN A 329 -3.39 14.52 -12.61
C ASN A 329 -4.59 14.08 -11.74
N TYR A 330 -5.76 13.95 -12.33
CA TYR A 330 -6.95 13.45 -11.66
C TYR A 330 -7.82 12.66 -12.64
N THR A 331 -8.56 11.68 -12.13
CA THR A 331 -9.68 11.08 -12.87
C THR A 331 -10.92 11.10 -12.00
N SER A 332 -12.09 11.19 -12.61
CA SER A 332 -13.34 10.98 -11.90
C SER A 332 -13.38 9.59 -11.27
N LYS A 333 -13.95 9.49 -10.07
CA LYS A 333 -14.13 8.24 -9.32
C LYS A 333 -15.50 8.27 -8.63
N ALA A 334 -16.07 7.09 -8.41
CA ALA A 334 -17.31 6.95 -7.66
C ALA A 334 -17.13 7.42 -6.21
N ILE A 335 -18.16 8.07 -5.68
CA ILE A 335 -18.20 8.53 -4.30
C ILE A 335 -18.31 7.30 -3.39
N PRO A 336 -17.42 7.11 -2.40
CA PRO A 336 -17.53 5.99 -1.47
C PRO A 336 -18.69 6.23 -0.47
N ALA A 337 -19.25 5.14 0.04
CA ALA A 337 -20.20 5.21 1.14
C ALA A 337 -19.51 5.70 2.43
N ALA A 338 -20.07 6.72 3.06
CA ALA A 338 -19.55 7.30 4.30
C ALA A 338 -20.69 7.49 5.31
N THR A 339 -20.51 7.02 6.54
CA THR A 339 -21.59 6.93 7.56
C THR A 339 -21.30 7.75 8.81
N TYR A 340 -20.03 8.01 9.12
CA TYR A 340 -19.61 8.71 10.34
C TYR A 340 -19.58 10.23 10.11
N CYS A 341 -20.74 10.88 10.25
CA CYS A 341 -20.95 12.26 9.82
C CYS A 341 -20.99 13.26 10.98
N TYR A 342 -20.32 14.40 10.80
CA TYR A 342 -20.35 15.54 11.70
C TYR A 342 -20.81 16.78 10.93
N SER A 343 -21.63 17.62 11.58
CA SER A 343 -22.15 18.85 10.98
C SER A 343 -21.18 20.00 11.22
N TYR A 344 -20.99 20.82 10.20
CA TYR A 344 -20.13 22.00 10.23
C TYR A 344 -20.89 23.23 9.75
N SER A 345 -20.58 24.37 10.33
CA SER A 345 -21.17 25.66 10.02
C SER A 345 -20.49 26.31 8.81
N ASN A 346 -21.19 27.25 8.18
CA ASN A 346 -20.56 28.11 7.16
C ASN A 346 -19.33 28.83 7.75
N GLY A 347 -18.21 28.81 7.04
CA GLY A 347 -16.95 29.39 7.46
C GLY A 347 -16.02 28.41 8.16
N ASP A 348 -16.51 27.25 8.59
CA ASP A 348 -15.66 26.23 9.21
C ASP A 348 -14.62 25.71 8.21
N VAL A 349 -13.40 25.49 8.70
CA VAL A 349 -12.29 24.91 7.94
C VAL A 349 -11.76 23.72 8.71
N GLN A 350 -11.80 22.55 8.08
CA GLN A 350 -11.23 21.33 8.62
C GLN A 350 -9.99 20.96 7.81
N THR A 351 -8.92 20.60 8.51
CA THR A 351 -7.72 20.04 7.88
C THR A 351 -7.50 18.65 8.43
N PHE A 352 -7.63 17.66 7.56
CA PHE A 352 -7.36 16.28 7.86
C PHE A 352 -5.88 16.03 7.58
N ALA A 353 -5.13 15.83 8.65
CA ALA A 353 -3.74 15.38 8.68
C ALA A 353 -3.69 14.18 9.65
N ASN A 354 -2.78 13.23 9.44
CA ASN A 354 -2.57 12.08 10.33
C ASN A 354 -3.74 11.08 10.39
N SER A 355 -4.45 10.84 9.30
CA SER A 355 -5.44 9.77 9.21
C SER A 355 -4.98 8.58 8.37
N THR A 356 -5.66 7.45 8.55
CA THR A 356 -5.27 6.14 7.99
C THR A 356 -5.04 6.16 6.50
N SER A 357 -4.08 5.33 6.10
CA SER A 357 -3.70 5.10 4.72
C SER A 357 -4.86 4.63 3.86
N GLN A 358 -5.03 5.21 2.67
CA GLN A 358 -6.03 4.74 1.72
C GLN A 358 -5.38 3.76 0.77
N ASN A 359 -5.79 2.49 0.83
CA ASN A 359 -5.53 1.56 -0.25
C ASN A 359 -6.34 1.98 -1.49
N ILE A 360 -5.65 2.14 -2.60
CA ILE A 360 -6.23 2.48 -3.89
C ILE A 360 -5.95 1.31 -4.83
N SER A 361 -6.99 0.51 -5.08
CA SER A 361 -7.01 -0.52 -6.12
C SER A 361 -6.66 0.10 -7.48
N ALA A 362 -5.75 -0.52 -8.23
CA ALA A 362 -5.19 0.02 -9.47
C ALA A 362 -4.57 1.42 -9.29
N GLY A 363 -3.71 1.53 -8.27
CA GLY A 363 -2.95 2.74 -7.95
C GLY A 363 -2.01 3.20 -9.05
N ALA A 364 -1.33 2.26 -9.74
CA ALA A 364 -0.57 2.53 -10.96
C ALA A 364 -0.78 1.42 -11.99
N THR A 365 -0.62 1.74 -13.27
CA THR A 365 -0.67 0.76 -14.37
C THR A 365 0.54 0.96 -15.27
N ILE A 366 1.41 -0.05 -15.29
CA ILE A 366 2.64 -0.07 -16.10
C ILE A 366 2.34 -0.91 -17.35
N SER A 367 1.62 -0.29 -18.29
CA SER A 367 1.12 -0.96 -19.50
C SER A 367 2.18 -1.74 -20.29
N PRO A 368 3.43 -1.27 -20.45
CA PRO A 368 4.46 -2.02 -21.18
C PRO A 368 4.79 -3.41 -20.62
N VAL A 369 4.48 -3.69 -19.35
CA VAL A 369 4.65 -5.01 -18.74
C VAL A 369 3.32 -5.69 -18.38
N GLY A 370 2.19 -5.04 -18.65
CA GLY A 370 0.86 -5.56 -18.31
C GLY A 370 0.58 -5.61 -16.81
N LEU A 371 1.27 -4.80 -16.00
CA LEU A 371 1.17 -4.82 -14.54
C LEU A 371 0.29 -3.68 -14.03
N SER A 372 -0.70 -4.02 -13.20
CA SER A 372 -1.46 -3.05 -12.40
C SER A 372 -1.19 -3.30 -10.93
N VAL A 373 -0.76 -2.26 -10.21
CA VAL A 373 -0.39 -2.34 -8.79
C VAL A 373 -1.30 -1.45 -7.97
N THR A 374 -1.52 -1.83 -6.72
CA THR A 374 -2.15 -0.97 -5.71
C THR A 374 -1.19 0.15 -5.34
N SER A 375 -1.74 1.30 -4.95
CA SER A 375 -0.98 2.36 -4.30
C SER A 375 -1.66 2.76 -3.02
N ARG A 376 -0.84 3.26 -2.11
CA ARG A 376 -1.25 3.60 -0.78
C ARG A 376 -0.54 4.88 -0.38
N ALA A 377 -1.33 5.91 -0.19
CA ALA A 377 -0.91 7.16 0.42
C ALA A 377 -1.73 7.36 1.68
N GLY A 378 -1.06 7.69 2.79
CA GLY A 378 -1.72 8.04 4.03
C GLY A 378 -1.72 9.52 4.27
N PHE A 379 -2.71 9.99 5.01
CA PHE A 379 -2.70 11.35 5.51
C PHE A 379 -1.66 11.43 6.61
N THR A 380 -0.64 12.23 6.41
CA THR A 380 0.41 12.53 7.38
C THR A 380 0.39 14.03 7.63
N THR A 381 1.31 14.55 8.43
CA THR A 381 1.57 16.00 8.47
C THR A 381 1.94 16.57 7.10
N LYS A 382 2.36 15.70 6.17
CA LYS A 382 2.77 16.07 4.81
C LYS A 382 1.66 15.84 3.78
N VAL A 383 0.81 14.83 3.94
CA VAL A 383 -0.37 14.63 3.06
C VAL A 383 -1.62 15.12 3.77
N THR A 384 -2.17 16.26 3.33
CA THR A 384 -3.29 16.92 4.00
C THR A 384 -4.48 17.10 3.07
N GLN A 385 -5.69 16.87 3.59
CA GLN A 385 -6.93 17.28 2.93
C GLN A 385 -7.56 18.43 3.69
N LYS A 386 -7.68 19.58 3.04
CA LYS A 386 -8.38 20.75 3.57
C LYS A 386 -9.80 20.79 3.02
N VAL A 387 -10.78 20.99 3.90
CA VAL A 387 -12.20 21.16 3.56
C VAL A 387 -12.67 22.50 4.15
N ALA A 388 -12.96 23.47 3.27
CA ALA A 388 -13.53 24.76 3.65
C ALA A 388 -15.04 24.76 3.38
N ILE A 389 -15.85 24.92 4.42
CA ILE A 389 -17.31 24.89 4.36
C ILE A 389 -17.84 26.28 3.99
N LYS A 390 -18.64 26.35 2.93
CA LYS A 390 -19.24 27.58 2.37
C LYS A 390 -20.73 27.70 2.68
N SER A 391 -21.37 26.60 3.06
CA SER A 391 -22.73 26.54 3.59
C SER A 391 -22.85 25.35 4.51
N SER A 392 -23.67 25.43 5.56
CA SER A 392 -23.80 24.35 6.55
C SER A 392 -23.97 22.98 5.88
N SER A 393 -23.02 22.09 6.16
CA SER A 393 -22.86 20.79 5.49
C SER A 393 -22.36 19.75 6.47
N LYS A 394 -22.33 18.48 6.06
CA LYS A 394 -21.70 17.41 6.85
C LYS A 394 -20.38 17.00 6.24
N ILE A 395 -19.42 16.63 7.07
CA ILE A 395 -18.24 15.89 6.65
C ILE A 395 -18.33 14.49 7.25
N CYS A 396 -18.15 13.47 6.42
CA CYS A 396 -18.31 12.08 6.82
C CYS A 396 -17.05 11.26 6.53
N GLY A 397 -16.67 10.39 7.46
CA GLY A 397 -15.64 9.38 7.27
C GLY A 397 -16.22 8.07 6.71
N THR A 398 -15.41 7.33 5.94
CA THR A 398 -15.79 6.00 5.42
C THR A 398 -15.56 4.87 6.42
N THR A 399 -14.58 4.98 7.30
CA THR A 399 -14.19 3.89 8.22
C THR A 399 -14.21 4.29 9.70
N GLY A 400 -14.35 5.59 10.01
CA GLY A 400 -14.37 6.05 11.39
C GLY A 400 -14.76 7.52 11.54
N ASN A 401 -14.66 8.03 12.78
CA ASN A 401 -14.94 9.42 13.12
C ASN A 401 -13.87 10.39 12.58
N MET A 402 -13.98 11.70 12.84
CA MET A 402 -13.06 12.70 12.29
C MET A 402 -11.61 12.59 12.79
N SER A 403 -11.36 11.84 13.87
CA SER A 403 -9.99 11.55 14.32
C SER A 403 -9.33 10.45 13.48
N ASN A 404 -10.11 9.52 12.92
CA ASN A 404 -9.63 8.50 12.00
C ASN A 404 -10.67 8.20 10.89
N PRO A 405 -10.94 9.14 9.98
CA PRO A 405 -12.09 9.06 9.08
C PRO A 405 -11.92 8.07 7.93
N GLY A 406 -10.71 7.59 7.67
CA GLY A 406 -10.36 6.96 6.40
C GLY A 406 -10.51 7.97 5.25
N ARG A 407 -11.42 7.70 4.30
CA ARG A 407 -11.78 8.67 3.25
C ARG A 407 -12.77 9.69 3.78
N VAL A 408 -12.56 10.95 3.41
CA VAL A 408 -13.46 12.05 3.76
C VAL A 408 -14.41 12.37 2.60
N VAL A 409 -15.70 12.41 2.90
CA VAL A 409 -16.78 12.76 1.95
C VAL A 409 -17.56 13.96 2.49
N VAL A 410 -17.71 15.01 1.67
CA VAL A 410 -18.62 16.12 1.97
C VAL A 410 -20.04 15.73 1.61
N LYS A 411 -20.99 15.90 2.55
CA LYS A 411 -22.38 15.46 2.42
C LYS A 411 -23.44 16.53 2.59
#